data_AF-A0A7J3KEA8-F1
#
_entry.id   AF-A0A7J3KEA8-F1
#
_cell.length_a   1.000
_cell.length_b   1.000
_cell.length_c   1.000
_cell.angle_alpha   90.00
_cell.angle_beta   90.00
_cell.angle_gamma   90.00
#
_symmetry.space_group_name_H-M   'P 1'
#
loop_
_entity.id
_entity.type
_entity.pdbx_description
1 polymer ?
#
loop_
_entity_poly.entity_id
_entity_poly.type
_entity_poly.pdbx_seq_one_letter_code
_entity_poly.pdbx_strand_id
1 'polypeptide(L)'
;MDNDGLTHWKERELKTDPWNPDTDGDGLKDGEEVLIYRTDPLNPDTDGDGIKDLDEITITLTDPLNPDTDGDGINDGDEVLNYGTNPLRRDSDEDELDDYVEAFLRKYNTDPLNPDTDRDGLKDREEVLIYRTDPLNPDTDGDGIKDLDEIT
;
A
#
# COMPACT_ATOMS: atom_id res chain seq x y z
N MET A 1 26.90 -2.54 26.01
CA MET A 1 26.57 -1.20 25.52
C MET A 1 27.19 -1.12 24.15
N ASP A 2 26.37 -1.58 23.22
CA ASP A 2 26.47 -1.47 21.78
C ASP A 2 26.27 -0.03 21.25
N ASN A 3 25.78 0.88 22.09
CA ASN A 3 25.57 2.31 21.78
C ASN A 3 24.37 2.56 20.86
N ASP A 4 23.28 1.82 21.07
CA ASP A 4 21.97 2.05 20.48
C ASP A 4 21.18 3.22 21.10
N GLY A 5 21.53 3.62 22.34
CA GLY A 5 20.85 4.65 23.10
C GLY A 5 20.02 4.12 24.27
N LEU A 6 19.85 2.81 24.38
CA LEU A 6 19.31 2.16 25.56
C LEU A 6 20.41 1.87 26.58
N THR A 7 19.97 1.42 27.75
CA THR A 7 20.86 1.03 28.84
C THR A 7 20.65 -0.46 29.10
N HIS A 8 21.66 -1.14 29.64
CA HIS A 8 21.54 -2.56 30.04
C HIS A 8 20.33 -2.86 30.95
N TRP A 9 19.87 -1.90 31.75
CA TRP A 9 18.66 -2.11 32.54
C TRP A 9 17.39 -2.05 31.69
N LYS A 10 17.35 -1.14 30.71
CA LYS A 10 16.22 -0.97 29.80
C LYS A 10 16.14 -2.11 28.80
N GLU A 11 17.26 -2.53 28.23
CA GLU A 11 17.35 -3.68 27.32
C GLU A 11 16.84 -4.96 28.01
N ARG A 12 17.23 -5.20 29.27
CA ARG A 12 16.69 -6.33 30.05
C ARG A 12 15.18 -6.25 30.32
N GLU A 13 14.61 -5.06 30.42
CA GLU A 13 13.17 -4.87 30.60
C GLU A 13 12.42 -5.19 29.30
N LEU A 14 12.97 -4.73 28.16
CA LEU A 14 12.43 -4.94 26.82
C LEU A 14 12.76 -6.32 26.24
N LYS A 15 13.71 -7.04 26.86
CA LYS A 15 14.26 -8.33 26.41
C LYS A 15 15.08 -8.24 25.12
N THR A 16 15.58 -7.06 24.80
CA THR A 16 16.58 -6.87 23.75
C THR A 16 17.99 -7.29 24.22
N ASP A 17 18.94 -7.52 23.31
CA ASP A 17 20.30 -7.97 23.65
C ASP A 17 21.23 -6.78 23.97
N PRO A 18 21.76 -6.64 25.21
CA PRO A 18 22.61 -5.50 25.62
C PRO A 18 23.95 -5.30 24.90
N TRP A 19 24.25 -6.19 23.96
CA TRP A 19 25.46 -6.22 23.17
C TRP A 19 25.18 -6.25 21.67
N ASN A 20 23.91 -6.18 21.26
CA ASN A 20 23.49 -6.12 19.87
C ASN A 20 22.56 -4.90 19.72
N PRO A 21 22.96 -3.85 18.99
CA PRO A 21 22.19 -2.61 18.93
C PRO A 21 20.88 -2.71 18.14
N ASP A 22 20.65 -3.82 17.43
CA ASP A 22 19.53 -4.10 16.52
C ASP A 22 19.15 -5.58 16.72
N THR A 23 18.23 -5.83 17.66
CA THR A 23 17.97 -7.16 18.19
C THR A 23 17.23 -8.07 17.21
N ASP A 24 16.31 -7.53 16.42
CA ASP A 24 15.51 -8.30 15.46
C ASP A 24 16.06 -8.29 14.02
N GLY A 25 17.03 -7.43 13.74
CA GLY A 25 17.77 -7.42 12.47
C GLY A 25 16.96 -6.82 11.32
N ASP A 26 16.07 -5.89 11.60
CA ASP A 26 15.36 -5.12 10.57
C ASP A 26 16.23 -3.96 10.02
N GLY A 27 17.21 -3.51 10.81
CA GLY A 27 18.16 -2.45 10.49
C GLY A 27 17.93 -1.13 11.24
N LEU A 28 16.84 -1.01 11.99
CA LEU A 28 16.68 -0.02 13.05
C LEU A 28 17.40 -0.51 14.31
N LYS A 29 17.85 0.44 15.12
CA LYS A 29 18.42 0.09 16.43
C LYS A 29 17.30 0.00 17.46
N ASP A 30 17.45 -0.88 18.45
CA ASP A 30 16.49 -1.02 19.56
C ASP A 30 16.15 0.35 20.20
N GLY A 31 17.17 1.20 20.34
CA GLY A 31 17.00 2.57 20.84
C GLY A 31 16.22 3.49 19.91
N GLU A 32 16.38 3.39 18.59
CA GLU A 32 15.61 4.16 17.61
C GLU A 32 14.15 3.71 17.58
N GLU A 33 13.91 2.41 17.58
CA GLU A 33 12.58 1.81 17.64
C GLU A 33 11.83 2.26 18.90
N VAL A 34 12.44 2.13 20.08
CA VAL A 34 11.77 2.44 21.35
C VAL A 34 11.59 3.95 21.56
N LEU A 35 12.57 4.76 21.17
CA LEU A 35 12.61 6.20 21.52
C LEU A 35 12.04 7.11 20.43
N ILE A 36 12.07 6.69 19.17
CA ILE A 36 11.71 7.52 18.00
C ILE A 36 10.47 6.95 17.31
N TYR A 37 10.57 5.73 16.79
CA TYR A 37 9.56 5.17 15.86
C TYR A 37 8.40 4.47 16.54
N ARG A 38 8.56 4.06 17.81
CA ARG A 38 7.58 3.31 18.61
C ARG A 38 7.28 1.91 18.09
N THR A 39 8.15 1.35 17.25
CA THR A 39 8.13 -0.03 16.77
C THR A 39 8.58 -1.02 17.86
N ASP A 40 8.37 -2.32 17.63
CA ASP A 40 8.74 -3.39 18.56
C ASP A 40 10.16 -3.92 18.25
N PRO A 41 11.18 -3.66 19.10
CA PRO A 41 12.58 -4.03 18.85
C PRO A 41 12.89 -5.54 18.89
N LEU A 42 11.85 -6.36 18.89
CA LEU A 42 11.92 -7.81 18.84
C LEU A 42 11.16 -8.38 17.63
N ASN A 43 10.60 -7.52 16.78
CA ASN A 43 9.77 -7.87 15.67
C ASN A 43 10.09 -6.98 14.47
N PRO A 44 10.74 -7.51 13.42
CA PRO A 44 11.28 -6.70 12.33
C PRO A 44 10.23 -6.11 11.37
N ASP A 45 8.95 -6.28 11.68
CA ASP A 45 7.74 -5.93 10.92
C ASP A 45 6.62 -5.78 11.96
N THR A 46 6.55 -4.60 12.56
CA THR A 46 5.81 -4.33 13.80
C THR A 46 4.31 -4.50 13.62
N ASP A 47 3.76 -4.08 12.49
CA ASP A 47 2.32 -4.19 12.21
C ASP A 47 1.92 -5.45 11.45
N GLY A 48 2.90 -6.19 10.92
CA GLY A 48 2.74 -7.53 10.36
C GLY A 48 2.18 -7.53 8.93
N ASP A 49 2.43 -6.47 8.16
CA ASP A 49 1.96 -6.34 6.79
C ASP A 49 2.89 -6.99 5.75
N GLY A 50 4.11 -7.35 6.16
CA GLY A 50 5.13 -8.00 5.33
C GLY A 50 6.26 -7.08 4.85
N ILE A 51 6.24 -5.80 5.20
CA ILE A 51 7.34 -4.85 5.01
C ILE A 51 8.07 -4.69 6.35
N LYS A 52 9.39 -4.50 6.31
CA LYS A 52 10.16 -4.26 7.53
C LYS A 52 10.01 -2.83 7.99
N ASP A 53 10.03 -2.57 9.29
CA ASP A 53 9.87 -1.22 9.85
C ASP A 53 10.86 -0.21 9.23
N LEU A 54 12.14 -0.58 9.07
CA LEU A 54 13.11 0.28 8.38
C LEU A 54 12.73 0.57 6.92
N ASP A 55 12.27 -0.45 6.19
CA ASP A 55 11.90 -0.33 4.77
C ASP A 55 10.62 0.51 4.63
N GLU A 56 9.69 0.43 5.58
CA GLU A 56 8.54 1.31 5.65
C GLU A 56 8.93 2.76 5.83
N ILE A 57 9.83 3.04 6.77
CA ILE A 57 10.28 4.41 7.06
C ILE A 57 11.09 5.01 5.89
N THR A 58 11.82 4.19 5.12
CA THR A 58 12.86 4.68 4.18
C THR A 58 12.58 4.43 2.71
N ILE A 59 11.77 3.43 2.37
CA ILE A 59 11.53 2.98 0.99
C ILE A 59 10.08 3.24 0.58
N THR A 60 9.11 2.64 1.28
CA THR A 60 7.67 2.74 0.93
C THR A 60 7.03 4.00 1.52
N LEU A 61 7.63 4.55 2.59
CA LEU A 61 7.18 5.73 3.32
C LEU A 61 5.80 5.54 3.99
N THR A 62 5.47 4.29 4.32
CA THR A 62 4.28 3.86 5.06
C THR A 62 4.48 4.01 6.57
N ASP A 63 3.41 3.86 7.35
CA ASP A 63 3.46 3.93 8.81
C ASP A 63 3.69 2.53 9.40
N PRO A 64 4.87 2.22 9.99
CA PRO A 64 5.21 0.87 10.48
C PRO A 64 4.40 0.39 11.69
N LEU A 65 3.37 1.14 12.08
CA LEU A 65 2.43 0.84 13.15
C LEU A 65 1.01 0.62 12.60
N ASN A 66 0.82 0.70 11.29
CA ASN A 66 -0.46 0.66 10.64
C ASN A 66 -0.36 -0.09 9.29
N PRO A 67 -0.87 -1.33 9.21
CA PRO A 67 -0.61 -2.21 8.07
C PRO A 67 -1.34 -1.80 6.78
N ASP A 68 -2.09 -0.69 6.79
CA ASP A 68 -2.91 -0.13 5.69
C ASP A 68 -2.87 1.40 5.86
N THR A 69 -1.81 2.03 5.35
CA THR A 69 -1.44 3.42 5.60
C THR A 69 -2.46 4.41 5.03
N ASP A 70 -3.02 4.12 3.86
CA ASP A 70 -3.99 5.01 3.22
C ASP A 70 -5.46 4.71 3.57
N GLY A 71 -5.74 3.55 4.15
CA GLY A 71 -7.06 3.13 4.62
C GLY A 71 -8.02 2.76 3.49
N ASP A 72 -7.54 2.17 2.40
CA ASP A 72 -8.39 1.64 1.32
C ASP A 72 -8.90 0.22 1.61
N GLY A 73 -8.23 -0.52 2.50
CA GLY A 73 -8.56 -1.89 2.90
C GLY A 73 -7.66 -2.98 2.30
N ILE A 74 -6.61 -2.61 1.56
CA ILE A 74 -5.48 -3.46 1.20
C ILE A 74 -4.32 -3.10 2.14
N ASN A 75 -3.59 -4.11 2.61
CA ASN A 75 -2.43 -3.83 3.45
C ASN A 75 -1.24 -3.33 2.60
N ASP A 76 -0.38 -2.46 3.14
CA ASP A 76 0.69 -1.81 2.36
C ASP A 76 1.64 -2.83 1.71
N GLY A 77 1.99 -3.88 2.44
CA GLY A 77 2.78 -5.01 1.92
C GLY A 77 2.10 -5.74 0.76
N ASP A 78 0.78 -5.91 0.79
CA ASP A 78 0.03 -6.52 -0.32
C ASP A 78 0.01 -5.60 -1.55
N GLU A 79 -0.14 -4.30 -1.34
CA GLU A 79 -0.06 -3.31 -2.41
C GLU A 79 1.29 -3.33 -3.09
N VAL A 80 2.37 -3.28 -2.33
CA VAL A 80 3.75 -3.24 -2.87
C VAL A 80 4.14 -4.58 -3.52
N LEU A 81 3.81 -5.71 -2.90
CA LEU A 81 4.32 -7.02 -3.31
C LEU A 81 3.42 -7.74 -4.32
N ASN A 82 2.10 -7.53 -4.28
CA ASN A 82 1.14 -8.31 -5.03
C ASN A 82 0.38 -7.52 -6.10
N TYR A 83 0.03 -6.25 -5.83
CA TYR A 83 -0.80 -5.46 -6.75
C TYR A 83 -0.02 -4.40 -7.54
N GLY A 84 1.06 -3.87 -6.98
CA GLY A 84 1.82 -2.76 -7.57
C GLY A 84 1.15 -1.40 -7.42
N THR A 85 0.10 -1.31 -6.59
CA THR A 85 -0.56 -0.05 -6.20
C THR A 85 0.30 0.75 -5.23
N ASN A 86 -0.11 1.99 -4.98
CA ASN A 86 0.60 2.93 -4.13
C ASN A 86 -0.01 2.95 -2.72
N PRO A 87 0.69 2.43 -1.69
CA PRO A 87 0.15 2.32 -0.34
C PRO A 87 -0.08 3.64 0.42
N LEU A 88 0.17 4.75 -0.25
CA LEU A 88 -0.08 6.09 0.26
C LEU A 88 -1.32 6.73 -0.39
N ARG A 89 -2.05 5.98 -1.22
CA ARG A 89 -3.12 6.48 -2.08
C ARG A 89 -4.18 5.41 -2.31
N ARG A 90 -5.35 5.63 -1.71
CA ARG A 90 -6.55 4.79 -1.88
C ARG A 90 -7.00 4.57 -3.34
N ASP A 91 -6.49 5.36 -4.26
CA ASP A 91 -6.77 5.37 -5.71
C ASP A 91 -5.43 5.71 -6.40
N SER A 92 -4.79 4.68 -6.96
CA SER A 92 -3.43 4.75 -7.51
C SER A 92 -3.36 5.48 -8.86
N ASP A 93 -4.39 5.37 -9.68
CA ASP A 93 -4.40 5.86 -11.06
C ASP A 93 -5.23 7.14 -11.27
N GLU A 94 -5.90 7.60 -10.21
CA GLU A 94 -6.68 8.83 -10.11
C GLU A 94 -7.95 8.85 -10.97
N ASP A 95 -8.61 7.70 -11.13
CA ASP A 95 -9.89 7.58 -11.84
C ASP A 95 -11.13 7.76 -10.94
N GLU A 96 -10.91 7.86 -9.62
CA GLU A 96 -11.90 7.91 -8.53
C GLU A 96 -12.59 6.56 -8.16
N LEU A 97 -12.05 5.42 -8.60
CA LEU A 97 -12.27 4.09 -8.02
C LEU A 97 -11.15 3.78 -7.02
N ASP A 98 -11.53 3.20 -5.89
CA ASP A 98 -10.54 2.81 -4.88
C ASP A 98 -9.80 1.54 -5.35
N ASP A 99 -8.49 1.42 -5.09
CA ASP A 99 -7.66 0.27 -5.48
C ASP A 99 -8.23 -1.05 -4.93
N TYR A 100 -8.76 -1.03 -3.70
CA TYR A 100 -9.51 -2.14 -3.11
C TYR A 100 -10.64 -2.68 -4.03
N VAL A 101 -11.33 -1.83 -4.79
CA VAL A 101 -12.41 -2.24 -5.70
C VAL A 101 -11.85 -2.95 -6.94
N GLU A 102 -10.71 -2.50 -7.43
CA GLU A 102 -10.12 -2.91 -8.70
C GLU A 102 -9.13 -4.05 -8.55
N ALA A 103 -8.18 -3.92 -7.63
CA ALA A 103 -7.13 -4.89 -7.33
C ALA A 103 -7.65 -6.08 -6.51
N PHE A 104 -8.32 -5.79 -5.39
CA PHE A 104 -8.70 -6.81 -4.39
C PHE A 104 -10.06 -7.45 -4.69
N LEU A 105 -11.12 -6.65 -4.80
CA LEU A 105 -12.45 -7.16 -5.11
C LEU A 105 -12.61 -7.58 -6.57
N ARG A 106 -11.82 -6.99 -7.47
CA ARG A 106 -11.93 -7.18 -8.93
C ARG A 106 -13.36 -7.04 -9.42
N LYS A 107 -14.07 -6.03 -8.92
CA LYS A 107 -15.50 -5.88 -9.14
C LYS A 107 -15.83 -5.66 -10.62
N TYR A 108 -15.02 -4.83 -11.28
CA TYR A 108 -15.16 -4.50 -12.70
C TYR A 108 -14.05 -5.12 -13.57
N ASN A 109 -13.00 -5.67 -12.94
CA ASN A 109 -11.78 -6.20 -13.60
C ASN A 109 -11.00 -5.14 -14.39
N THR A 110 -11.16 -3.88 -14.01
CA THR A 110 -10.36 -2.74 -14.44
C THR A 110 -8.96 -2.82 -13.81
N ASP A 111 -8.01 -2.11 -14.42
CA ASP A 111 -6.61 -2.09 -13.99
C ASP A 111 -6.40 -0.91 -13.03
N PRO A 112 -6.10 -1.12 -11.73
CA PRO A 112 -5.93 -0.04 -10.74
C PRO A 112 -4.74 0.91 -11.03
N LEU A 113 -3.98 0.63 -12.08
CA LEU A 113 -2.83 1.42 -12.52
C LEU A 113 -3.10 2.11 -13.87
N ASN A 114 -4.32 2.07 -14.38
CA ASN A 114 -4.69 2.64 -15.66
C ASN A 114 -6.14 3.18 -15.63
N PRO A 115 -6.32 4.52 -15.60
CA PRO A 115 -7.62 5.12 -15.29
C PRO A 115 -8.65 4.98 -16.42
N ASP A 116 -8.29 4.36 -17.53
CA ASP A 116 -9.06 4.11 -18.76
C ASP A 116 -8.54 2.79 -19.33
N THR A 117 -9.11 1.68 -18.84
CA THR A 117 -8.58 0.33 -19.06
C THR A 117 -8.60 -0.07 -20.53
N ASP A 118 -9.65 0.30 -21.26
CA ASP A 118 -9.83 -0.07 -22.66
C ASP A 118 -9.36 0.98 -23.68
N ARG A 119 -9.04 2.19 -23.20
CA ARG A 119 -8.46 3.31 -23.95
C ARG A 119 -9.41 3.91 -24.96
N ASP A 120 -10.70 3.91 -24.63
CA ASP A 120 -11.70 4.57 -25.44
C ASP A 120 -11.71 6.10 -25.22
N GLY A 121 -11.29 6.54 -24.03
CA GLY A 121 -11.19 7.92 -23.57
C GLY A 121 -12.14 8.30 -22.44
N LEU A 122 -12.96 7.36 -21.95
CA LEU A 122 -13.71 7.43 -20.71
C LEU A 122 -12.89 6.82 -19.57
N LYS A 123 -13.05 7.35 -18.36
CA LYS A 123 -12.47 6.70 -17.19
C LYS A 123 -13.28 5.48 -16.77
N ASP A 124 -12.63 4.47 -16.24
CA ASP A 124 -13.27 3.21 -15.80
C ASP A 124 -14.45 3.47 -14.85
N ARG A 125 -14.28 4.40 -13.90
CA ARG A 125 -15.37 4.86 -13.04
C ARG A 125 -16.56 5.46 -13.80
N GLU A 126 -16.29 6.33 -14.76
CA GLU A 126 -17.32 7.04 -15.51
C GLU A 126 -18.18 6.04 -16.28
N GLU A 127 -17.54 5.04 -16.86
CA GLU A 127 -18.21 3.94 -17.52
C GLU A 127 -19.09 3.15 -16.57
N VAL A 128 -18.57 2.69 -15.43
CA VAL A 128 -19.34 1.81 -14.53
C VAL A 128 -20.43 2.55 -13.74
N LEU A 129 -20.26 3.84 -13.43
CA LEU A 129 -21.17 4.60 -12.56
C LEU A 129 -22.06 5.62 -13.29
N ILE A 130 -21.60 6.19 -14.40
CA ILE A 130 -22.28 7.29 -15.10
C ILE A 130 -22.91 6.78 -16.40
N TYR A 131 -22.10 6.26 -17.32
CA TYR A 131 -22.52 5.94 -18.69
C TYR A 131 -23.08 4.53 -18.83
N ARG A 132 -22.68 3.60 -17.96
CA ARG A 132 -23.04 2.18 -17.94
C ARG A 132 -22.59 1.44 -19.20
N THR A 133 -21.39 1.77 -19.66
CA THR A 133 -20.62 1.06 -20.68
C THR A 133 -19.72 0.00 -20.04
N ASP A 134 -19.09 -0.84 -20.84
CA ASP A 134 -18.17 -1.88 -20.40
C ASP A 134 -16.74 -1.34 -20.42
N PRO A 135 -16.10 -1.11 -19.24
CA PRO A 135 -14.77 -0.47 -19.17
C PRO A 135 -13.61 -1.31 -19.72
N LEU A 136 -13.93 -2.48 -20.27
CA LEU A 136 -12.98 -3.39 -20.89
C LEU A 136 -13.19 -3.48 -22.40
N ASN A 137 -14.11 -2.69 -22.97
CA ASN A 137 -14.50 -2.76 -24.37
C ASN A 137 -14.85 -1.37 -24.92
N PRO A 138 -14.00 -0.80 -25.80
CA PRO A 138 -14.09 0.61 -26.20
C PRO A 138 -15.27 0.95 -27.12
N ASP A 139 -16.17 0.00 -27.35
CA ASP A 139 -17.37 0.03 -28.19
C ASP A 139 -18.32 -1.04 -27.63
N THR A 140 -19.06 -0.67 -26.58
CA THR A 140 -19.87 -1.59 -25.75
C THR A 140 -20.94 -2.31 -26.58
N ASP A 141 -21.56 -1.61 -27.52
CA ASP A 141 -22.67 -2.16 -28.31
C ASP A 141 -22.23 -2.80 -29.64
N GLY A 142 -20.98 -2.55 -30.05
CA GLY A 142 -20.34 -3.14 -31.22
C GLY A 142 -20.80 -2.54 -32.54
N ASP A 143 -21.30 -1.30 -32.55
CA ASP A 143 -21.77 -0.62 -33.75
C ASP A 143 -20.64 0.05 -34.57
N GLY A 144 -19.42 0.09 -34.01
CA GLY A 144 -18.23 0.67 -34.61
C GLY A 144 -17.94 2.12 -34.22
N ILE A 145 -18.74 2.70 -33.31
CA ILE A 145 -18.52 4.00 -32.66
C ILE A 145 -18.02 3.73 -31.24
N LYS A 146 -17.06 4.52 -30.77
CA LYS A 146 -16.56 4.37 -29.40
C LYS A 146 -17.59 4.86 -28.40
N ASP A 147 -17.60 4.30 -27.20
CA ASP A 147 -18.52 4.70 -26.14
C ASP A 147 -18.40 6.21 -25.84
N LEU A 148 -17.18 6.75 -25.79
CA LEU A 148 -16.94 8.20 -25.68
C LEU A 148 -17.65 9.02 -26.77
N ASP A 149 -17.66 8.55 -28.02
CA ASP A 149 -18.25 9.27 -29.15
C ASP A 149 -19.79 9.20 -29.11
N GLU A 150 -20.37 8.16 -28.51
CA GLU A 150 -21.83 7.99 -28.37
C GLU A 150 -22.48 8.89 -27.32
N ILE A 151 -21.71 9.35 -26.34
CA ILE A 151 -22.21 10.16 -25.22
C ILE A 151 -22.14 11.69 -25.48
N THR A 152 -21.71 12.10 -26.68
CA THR A 152 -21.52 13.51 -27.07
C THR A 152 -22.70 14.17 -27.76
#